data_AF-A0A8T3KQM4-F1
#
_entry.id   AF-A0A8T3KQM4-F1
#
_cell.length_a   1.000
_cell.length_b   1.000
_cell.length_c   1.000
_cell.angle_alpha   90.00
_cell.angle_beta   90.00
_cell.angle_gamma   90.00
#
_symmetry.space_group_name_H-M   'P 1'
#
loop_
_entity.id
_entity.type
_entity.pdbx_description
1 polymer ?
#
loop_
_entity_poly.entity_id
_entity_poly.type
_entity_poly.pdbx_seq_one_letter_code
_entity_poly.pdbx_strand_id
1 'polypeptide(L)' 'MDITVKFKIILDKEQSKLLQDISNEYIATVNAIVSSMVSTDLPVKLSSKDISADMPSAVKNQAIRDAKSIFKI' A
#
# COMPACT_ATOMS: atom_id res chain seq x y z
N MET A 1 24.37 -28.04 -8.12
CA MET A 1 25.17 -26.82 -8.31
C MET A 1 24.16 -25.69 -8.44
N ASP A 2 24.03 -24.86 -7.42
CA ASP A 2 23.06 -23.76 -7.44
C ASP A 2 23.76 -22.51 -7.97
N ILE A 3 23.29 -22.01 -9.10
CA ILE A 3 23.82 -20.81 -9.76
C ILE A 3 22.94 -19.63 -9.35
N THR A 4 23.54 -18.64 -8.72
CA THR A 4 22.87 -17.35 -8.44
C THR A 4 23.29 -16.33 -9.48
N VAL A 5 22.31 -15.74 -10.18
CA VAL A 5 22.55 -14.75 -11.23
C VAL A 5 21.97 -13.40 -10.81
N LYS A 6 22.73 -12.32 -11.09
CA LYS A 6 22.25 -10.95 -10.92
C LYS A 6 21.55 -10.50 -12.20
N PHE A 7 20.33 -10.00 -12.08
CA PHE A 7 19.61 -9.38 -13.18
C PHE A 7 18.88 -8.12 -12.69
N LYS A 8 18.51 -7.25 -13.63
CA LYS A 8 17.73 -6.03 -13.39
C LYS A 8 16.39 -6.15 -14.08
N ILE A 9 15.32 -5.81 -13.37
CA ILE A 9 13.99 -5.69 -13.96
C ILE A 9 13.86 -4.26 -14.51
N ILE A 10 13.52 -4.15 -15.79
CA ILE A 10 13.25 -2.88 -16.46
C ILE A 10 11.77 -2.88 -16.81
N LEU A 11 11.06 -1.86 -16.37
CA LEU A 11 9.64 -1.72 -16.63
C LEU A 11 9.43 -1.21 -18.05
N ASP A 12 8.39 -1.71 -18.71
CA ASP A 12 7.86 -1.07 -19.90
C ASP A 12 6.96 0.13 -19.53
N LYS A 13 6.41 0.81 -20.55
CA LYS A 13 5.57 2.00 -20.36
C LYS A 13 4.27 1.69 -19.63
N GLU A 14 3.64 0.55 -19.91
CA GLU A 14 2.36 0.16 -19.31
C GLU A 14 2.54 -0.21 -17.85
N GLN A 15 3.60 -0.98 -17.54
CA GLN A 15 3.98 -1.32 -16.18
C GLN A 15 4.36 -0.10 -15.36
N SER A 16 5.07 0.87 -15.95
CA SER A 16 5.41 2.12 -15.28
C SER A 16 4.16 2.94 -14.94
N LYS A 17 3.19 3.00 -15.86
CA LYS A 17 1.91 3.65 -15.63
C LYS A 17 1.10 2.94 -14.55
N LEU A 18 0.98 1.62 -14.63
CA LEU A 18 0.30 0.81 -13.61
C LEU A 18 0.90 1.02 -12.22
N LEU A 19 2.24 1.08 -12.13
CA LEU A 19 2.92 1.34 -10.86
C LEU A 19 2.60 2.73 -10.32
N GLN A 20 2.55 3.74 -11.18
CA GLN A 20 2.17 5.10 -10.79
C GLN A 20 0.71 5.16 -10.31
N ASP A 21 -0.21 4.50 -11.02
CA ASP A 21 -1.63 4.44 -10.66
C ASP A 21 -1.81 3.76 -9.28
N ILE A 22 -1.18 2.60 -9.07
CA ILE A 22 -1.18 1.89 -7.78
C ILE A 22 -0.54 2.75 -6.68
N SER A 23 0.53 3.49 -6.97
CA SER A 23 1.20 4.35 -5.99
C SER A 23 0.32 5.52 -5.55
N ASN A 24 -0.43 6.13 -6.47
CA ASN A 24 -1.38 7.18 -6.14
C ASN A 24 -2.52 6.63 -5.28
N GLU A 25 -3.08 5.49 -5.66
CA GLU A 25 -4.12 4.80 -4.90
C GLU A 25 -3.62 4.40 -3.50
N TYR A 26 -2.36 3.97 -3.39
CA TYR A 26 -1.69 3.66 -2.13
C TYR A 26 -1.68 4.86 -1.19
N ILE A 27 -1.18 6.00 -1.67
CA ILE A 27 -1.09 7.24 -0.88
C ILE A 27 -2.49 7.68 -0.42
N ALA A 28 -3.46 7.68 -1.34
CA ALA A 28 -4.85 8.02 -1.02
C ALA A 28 -5.43 7.11 0.07
N THR A 29 -5.18 5.80 -0.04
CA THR A 29 -5.64 4.80 0.93
C THR A 29 -5.01 5.03 2.31
N VAL A 30 -3.69 5.25 2.39
CA VAL A 30 -3.00 5.52 3.67
C VAL A 30 -3.59 6.78 4.33
N ASN A 31 -3.73 7.86 3.57
CA ASN A 31 -4.29 9.11 4.09
C ASN A 31 -5.73 8.95 4.58
N ALA A 32 -6.56 8.21 3.85
CA ALA A 32 -7.94 7.94 4.26
C ALA A 32 -8.01 7.16 5.59
N ILE A 33 -7.15 6.15 5.76
CA ILE A 33 -7.09 5.37 7.01
C ILE A 33 -6.62 6.25 8.16
N VAL A 34 -5.56 7.04 7.98
CA VAL A 34 -5.06 7.96 9.00
C VAL A 34 -6.11 8.99 9.36
N SER A 35 -6.77 9.61 8.38
CA SER A 35 -7.85 10.57 8.62
C SER A 35 -8.99 9.96 9.43
N SER A 36 -9.36 8.70 9.17
CA SER A 36 -10.37 7.97 9.94
C SER A 36 -9.93 7.74 11.38
N MET A 37 -8.68 7.33 11.60
CA MET A 37 -8.10 7.13 12.95
C MET A 37 -8.03 8.45 13.73
N VAL A 38 -7.59 9.54 13.10
CA VAL A 38 -7.54 10.88 13.71
C VAL A 38 -8.94 11.39 14.06
N SER A 39 -9.93 11.16 13.19
CA SER A 39 -11.32 11.60 13.45
C SER A 39 -11.98 10.82 14.58
N THR A 40 -11.55 9.59 14.83
CA THR A 40 -12.11 8.71 15.87
C THR A 40 -11.25 8.64 17.14
N ASP A 41 -10.07 9.26 17.12
CA ASP A 41 -9.01 9.17 18.13
C ASP A 41 -8.67 7.72 18.55
N LEU A 42 -8.88 6.76 17.64
CA LEU A 42 -8.74 5.34 17.93
C LEU A 42 -8.12 4.57 16.74
N PRO A 43 -7.26 3.58 17.02
CA PRO A 43 -6.72 2.73 15.99
C PRO A 43 -7.80 1.80 15.41
N VAL A 44 -7.96 1.80 14.09
CA VAL A 44 -8.94 0.94 13.41
C VAL A 44 -8.37 -0.47 13.16
N LYS A 45 -9.18 -1.50 13.43
CA LYS A 45 -8.94 -2.90 13.01
C LYS A 45 -9.46 -3.12 11.59
N LEU A 46 -8.64 -2.76 10.60
CA LEU A 46 -8.89 -3.06 9.18
C LEU A 46 -8.10 -4.29 8.72
N SER A 47 -8.63 -4.94 7.69
CA SER A 47 -8.00 -5.97 6.87
C SER A 47 -8.16 -5.65 5.38
N SER A 48 -7.46 -6.37 4.50
CA SER A 48 -7.49 -6.10 3.05
C SER A 48 -8.88 -6.14 2.41
N LYS A 49 -9.84 -6.87 3.00
CA LYS A 49 -11.24 -6.91 2.52
C LYS A 49 -12.03 -5.65 2.88
N ASP A 50 -11.60 -4.92 3.90
CA ASP A 50 -12.28 -3.71 4.38
C ASP A 50 -11.82 -2.47 3.59
N ILE A 51 -10.79 -2.62 2.75
CA ILE A 51 -10.24 -1.57 1.89
C ILE A 51 -10.70 -1.77 0.45
N SER A 52 -11.57 -0.87 0.02
CA SER A 52 -11.95 -0.73 -1.39
C SER A 52 -10.93 0.14 -2.10
N ALA A 53 -9.87 -0.49 -2.61
CA ALA A 53 -8.84 0.14 -3.41
C ALA A 53 -8.37 -0.83 -4.49
N ASP A 54 -8.03 -0.33 -5.67
CA ASP A 54 -7.60 -1.15 -6.80
C ASP A 54 -6.10 -1.49 -6.71
N MET A 55 -5.77 -2.30 -5.72
CA MET A 55 -4.40 -2.77 -5.49
C MET A 55 -4.38 -4.19 -4.93
N PRO A 56 -3.28 -4.95 -5.09
CA PRO A 56 -3.17 -6.30 -4.55
C PRO A 56 -3.36 -6.35 -3.03
N SER A 57 -3.94 -7.43 -2.49
CA SER A 57 -4.20 -7.59 -1.05
C SER A 57 -2.95 -7.40 -0.18
N ALA A 58 -1.78 -7.81 -0.67
CA ALA A 58 -0.51 -7.58 0.01
C ALA A 58 -0.20 -6.09 0.19
N VAL A 59 -0.46 -5.29 -0.85
CA VAL A 59 -0.25 -3.83 -0.85
C VAL A 59 -1.27 -3.13 0.04
N LYS A 60 -2.55 -3.56 0.01
CA LYS A 60 -3.58 -3.06 0.96
C LYS A 60 -3.15 -3.29 2.40
N ASN A 61 -2.63 -4.48 2.71
CA ASN A 61 -2.15 -4.80 4.04
C ASN A 61 -0.93 -3.97 4.45
N GLN A 62 -0.06 -3.60 3.49
CA GLN A 62 1.04 -2.67 3.75
C GLN A 62 0.52 -1.27 4.07
N ALA A 63 -0.45 -0.75 3.29
CA ALA A 63 -1.07 0.55 3.55
C ALA A 63 -1.68 0.64 4.96
N ILE A 64 -2.35 -0.42 5.43
CA ILE A 64 -2.89 -0.50 6.80
C ILE A 64 -1.77 -0.41 7.84
N ARG A 65 -0.66 -1.13 7.63
CA ARG A 65 0.48 -1.13 8.55
C ARG A 65 1.13 0.25 8.63
N ASP A 66 1.34 0.88 7.48
CA ASP A 66 1.96 2.19 7.39
C ASP A 66 1.06 3.26 8.03
N ALA A 67 -0.24 3.24 7.74
CA ALA A 67 -1.20 4.15 8.38
C ALA A 67 -1.20 4.01 9.91
N LYS A 68 -1.15 2.77 10.43
CA LYS A 68 -1.02 2.53 11.88
C LYS A 68 0.30 3.02 12.44
N SER A 69 1.39 2.93 11.67
CA SER A 69 2.70 3.46 12.08
C SER A 69 2.68 4.98 12.16
N ILE A 70 2.05 5.65 11.18
CA ILE A 70 1.90 7.11 11.13
C ILE A 70 1.03 7.61 12.28
N PHE A 71 -0.09 6.94 12.57
CA PHE A 71 -1.00 7.32 13.66
C PHE A 71 -0.39 7.12 15.06
N LYS A 72 0.56 6.19 15.21
CA LYS A 72 1.27 5.93 16.48
C LYS A 72 2.41 6.91 16.76
N ILE A 73 2.64 7.89 15.89
CA ILE A 73 3.59 8.99 16.13
C ILE A 73 3.05 9.88 17.24
#